data_AF-A0A8S9YIW4-F1
#
_entry.id   AF-A0A8S9YIW4-F1
#
_cell.length_a   1.000
_cell.length_b   1.000
_cell.length_c   1.000
_cell.angle_alpha   90.00
_cell.angle_beta   90.00
_cell.angle_gamma   90.00
#
_symmetry.space_group_name_H-M   'P 1'
#
loop_
_entity.id
_entity.type
_entity.pdbx_description
1 polymer ?
#
loop_
_entity_poly.entity_id
_entity_poly.type
_entity_poly.pdbx_seq_one_letter_code
_entity_poly.pdbx_strand_id
1 'polypeptide(L)'
;MMPLALSRRPGQTRHDIPQFLFSPFLSLYRINSLRTLMRKDHCDCILIILGSLFGQLMRSLGLDSKFCDGAHQTASYLLFDIFESRESDILKSKVDMEVFEDVIICIKKNETHIYCNAVNYMLFLPYITSWPNLRIHCITEGEMNNVDSYEESKILAFKNITQNCKFIFLPYNDIHVNAGLFFSDSFLTTAEGNFNKMMIEDWPIVQSYAFDCKTQSSHEFFTLSREVVDISNDVGRLAKQMDPVYIEESLVRSLLAFTGTLEAVYRLMDSYTDSKTQSLKASPIEVGLISTVVVTLSTQPLLSIYQHATFAVKNSPRLLPPYLLYGKETSKFNILSADMKFKVTENVHSMEFDHAIIRGYAQPSGLVCERTLFFQQSHNTVELPLTTKPHFNRLTRIYTELLSVLWSVMDEWQKNTHVSLDKILLQVQSLLTHKLQCEQFKDLEIKSTYPWQNPTDPVTMVVLNGAVYDILDEDGTSLGSLVAADTWIISTLRVNQCELETDTTVSLTKS
;
A
#
# COMPACT_ATOMS: atom_id res chain seq x y z
N MET A 1 31.91 17.70 11.16
CA MET A 1 30.84 18.25 10.30
C MET A 1 29.52 17.96 11.01
N MET A 2 28.86 18.99 11.54
CA MET A 2 27.58 18.88 12.24
C MET A 2 26.47 18.45 11.27
N PRO A 3 25.47 17.67 11.71
CA PRO A 3 24.31 17.36 10.90
C PRO A 3 23.44 18.60 10.76
N LEU A 4 23.08 18.92 9.52
CA LEU A 4 22.14 19.97 9.16
C LEU A 4 20.79 19.69 9.82
N ALA A 5 20.39 20.57 10.74
CA ALA A 5 19.06 20.60 11.29
C ALA A 5 18.05 20.86 10.16
N LEU A 6 17.14 19.90 9.94
CA LEU A 6 15.94 20.08 9.13
C LEU A 6 15.17 21.30 9.66
N SER A 7 15.23 22.41 8.95
CA SER A 7 14.48 23.61 9.29
C SER A 7 12.98 23.29 9.27
N ARG A 8 12.30 23.49 10.41
CA ARG A 8 10.84 23.40 10.52
C ARG A 8 10.19 24.29 9.46
N ARG A 9 9.30 23.71 8.64
CA ARG A 9 8.48 24.47 7.69
C ARG A 9 7.58 25.45 8.48
N PRO A 10 7.47 26.72 8.08
CA PRO A 10 6.62 27.68 8.76
C PRO A 10 5.15 27.36 8.46
N GLY A 11 4.36 27.11 9.51
CA GLY A 11 2.93 26.76 9.42
C GLY A 11 2.36 26.05 10.66
N GLN A 12 3.19 25.60 11.59
CA GLN A 12 2.74 25.00 12.85
C GLN A 12 2.15 26.06 13.80
N THR A 13 0.85 26.30 13.69
CA THR A 13 0.07 26.94 14.77
C THR A 13 -1.10 26.06 15.19
N ARG A 14 -1.00 25.55 16.43
CA ARG A 14 -2.06 25.15 17.37
C ARG A 14 -3.15 24.21 16.82
N HIS A 15 -2.81 22.93 16.77
CA HIS A 15 -3.48 21.78 17.41
C HIS A 15 -2.61 20.55 17.08
N ASP A 16 -2.30 19.72 18.06
CA ASP A 16 -1.32 18.62 17.98
C ASP A 16 -1.77 17.50 17.03
N ILE A 17 -1.67 17.73 15.72
CA ILE A 17 -1.80 16.67 14.70
C ILE A 17 -0.75 16.93 13.62
N PRO A 18 0.06 15.92 13.29
CA PRO A 18 1.05 16.06 12.25
C PRO A 18 0.42 16.24 10.86
N GLN A 19 0.42 17.47 10.35
CA GLN A 19 0.18 17.78 8.93
C GLN A 19 1.35 17.32 8.03
N PHE A 20 1.94 16.14 8.28
CA PHE A 20 3.18 15.73 7.61
C PHE A 20 2.99 15.46 6.11
N LEU A 21 1.81 14.98 5.69
CA LEU A 21 1.56 14.50 4.33
C LEU A 21 1.12 15.58 3.32
N PHE A 22 0.65 16.75 3.79
CA PHE A 22 0.12 17.76 2.88
C PHE A 22 1.22 18.64 2.28
N SER A 23 1.17 18.79 0.95
CA SER A 23 1.97 19.77 0.23
C SER A 23 1.10 20.45 -0.83
N PRO A 24 1.08 21.80 -0.90
CA PRO A 24 0.41 22.54 -1.97
C PRO A 24 0.84 22.07 -3.37
N PHE A 25 2.13 21.75 -3.53
CA PHE A 25 2.66 21.24 -4.79
C PHE A 25 2.05 19.89 -5.17
N LEU A 26 1.88 18.99 -4.19
CA LEU A 26 1.29 17.68 -4.44
C LEU A 26 -0.22 17.76 -4.66
N SER A 27 -0.91 18.63 -3.94
CA SER A 27 -2.33 18.93 -4.16
C SER A 27 -2.57 19.41 -5.59
N LEU A 28 -1.71 20.31 -6.07
CA LEU A 28 -1.68 20.79 -7.46
C LEU A 28 -1.33 19.68 -8.46
N TYR A 29 -0.41 18.78 -8.12
CA TYR A 29 -0.08 17.63 -8.96
C TYR A 29 -1.29 16.70 -9.13
N ARG A 30 -1.93 16.28 -8.03
CA ARG A 30 -3.10 15.37 -8.06
C ARG A 30 -4.26 15.93 -8.86
N ILE A 31 -4.59 17.22 -8.71
CA ILE A 31 -5.65 17.86 -9.51
C ILE A 31 -5.28 17.98 -11.00
N ASN A 32 -4.00 18.22 -11.31
CA ASN A 32 -3.53 18.29 -12.70
C ASN A 32 -3.50 16.91 -13.37
N SER A 33 -3.26 15.84 -12.62
CA SER A 33 -3.39 14.46 -13.11
C SER A 33 -4.81 14.18 -13.59
N LEU A 34 -5.83 14.57 -12.80
CA LEU A 34 -7.24 14.46 -13.21
C LEU A 34 -7.55 15.33 -14.44
N ARG A 35 -7.06 16.57 -14.49
CA ARG A 35 -7.22 17.43 -15.68
C ARG A 35 -6.53 16.86 -16.92
N THR A 36 -5.48 16.07 -16.76
CA THR A 36 -4.80 15.39 -17.88
C THR A 36 -5.67 14.28 -18.45
N LEU A 37 -6.38 13.53 -17.60
CA LEU A 37 -7.41 12.59 -18.06
C LEU A 37 -8.50 13.32 -18.87
N MET A 38 -9.00 14.45 -18.36
CA MET A 38 -10.02 15.23 -19.09
C MET A 38 -9.55 15.69 -20.47
N ARG A 39 -8.27 16.06 -20.63
CA ARG A 39 -7.70 16.51 -21.91
C ARG A 39 -7.59 15.39 -22.93
N LYS A 40 -7.32 14.16 -22.48
CA LYS A 40 -7.16 12.99 -23.35
C LYS A 40 -8.48 12.63 -24.03
N ASP A 41 -9.57 12.71 -23.29
CA ASP A 41 -10.89 12.21 -23.71
C ASP A 41 -11.90 13.34 -23.95
N HIS A 42 -11.42 14.58 -24.13
CA HIS A 42 -12.21 15.77 -24.47
C HIS A 42 -13.40 16.06 -23.53
N CYS A 43 -13.20 15.90 -22.22
CA CYS A 43 -14.24 16.10 -21.21
C CYS A 43 -14.36 17.55 -20.71
N ASP A 44 -15.59 17.99 -20.41
CA ASP A 44 -15.88 19.34 -19.89
C ASP A 44 -15.60 19.43 -18.38
N CYS A 45 -16.02 18.42 -17.60
CA CYS A 45 -15.80 18.38 -16.16
C CYS A 45 -15.72 16.95 -15.58
N ILE A 46 -14.96 16.80 -14.50
CA ILE A 46 -15.07 15.66 -13.59
C ILE A 46 -15.95 16.07 -12.43
N LEU A 47 -17.03 15.32 -12.20
CA LEU A 47 -18.01 15.54 -11.15
C LEU A 47 -17.88 14.47 -10.08
N ILE A 48 -17.68 14.90 -8.84
CA ILE A 48 -17.53 14.05 -7.65
C ILE A 48 -18.61 14.49 -6.67
N ILE A 49 -19.52 13.57 -6.34
CA ILE A 49 -20.57 13.79 -5.35
C ILE A 49 -20.32 12.80 -4.23
N LEU A 50 -19.94 13.30 -3.07
CA LEU A 50 -19.68 12.46 -1.91
C LEU A 50 -21.00 11.91 -1.38
N GLY A 51 -20.99 10.61 -1.08
CA GLY A 51 -22.14 9.87 -0.55
C GLY A 51 -21.74 8.73 0.38
N SER A 52 -20.54 8.76 0.94
CA SER A 52 -20.14 7.99 2.12
C SER A 52 -18.75 8.41 2.54
N LEU A 53 -18.51 8.56 3.85
CA LEU A 53 -17.21 9.04 4.34
C LEU A 53 -16.55 8.15 5.39
N PHE A 54 -17.19 7.09 5.87
CA PHE A 54 -16.66 6.29 6.98
C PHE A 54 -16.77 4.79 6.77
N GLY A 55 -15.79 4.07 7.33
CA GLY A 55 -15.49 2.67 7.09
C GLY A 55 -16.60 1.66 7.44
N GLN A 56 -16.19 0.40 7.54
CA GLN A 56 -17.01 -0.83 7.47
C GLN A 56 -18.26 -0.92 8.38
N LEU A 57 -18.43 -0.02 9.36
CA LEU A 57 -19.53 -0.08 10.34
C LEU A 57 -20.68 0.90 10.07
N MET A 58 -20.54 1.92 9.22
CA MET A 58 -21.63 2.86 8.88
C MET A 58 -21.59 3.29 7.40
N ARG A 59 -21.80 2.32 6.51
CA ARG A 59 -22.04 2.55 5.06
C ARG A 59 -23.51 2.88 4.75
N SER A 60 -24.22 3.57 5.64
CA SER A 60 -25.69 3.70 5.56
C SER A 60 -26.23 5.12 5.41
N LEU A 61 -25.38 6.16 5.32
CA LEU A 61 -25.87 7.55 5.36
C LEU A 61 -25.72 8.45 4.12
N GLY A 62 -24.79 8.26 3.17
CA GLY A 62 -24.74 9.16 2.01
C GLY A 62 -25.74 8.85 0.90
N LEU A 63 -26.86 9.59 0.99
CA LEU A 63 -28.05 9.43 0.18
C LEU A 63 -27.88 9.98 -1.25
N ASP A 64 -27.19 11.10 -1.42
CA ASP A 64 -27.24 11.90 -2.66
C ASP A 64 -26.61 11.23 -3.89
N SER A 65 -25.61 10.37 -3.69
CA SER A 65 -25.00 9.56 -4.76
C SER A 65 -25.24 8.05 -4.58
N LYS A 66 -26.13 7.66 -3.66
CA LYS A 66 -26.38 6.26 -3.27
C LYS A 66 -25.08 5.48 -2.99
N PHE A 67 -24.22 6.01 -2.12
CA PHE A 67 -23.01 5.29 -1.69
C PHE A 67 -21.98 5.00 -2.79
N CYS A 68 -21.86 5.87 -3.78
CA CYS A 68 -20.88 5.75 -4.85
C CYS A 68 -19.42 5.70 -4.33
N ASP A 69 -18.80 4.52 -4.29
CA ASP A 69 -17.44 4.32 -3.77
C ASP A 69 -16.38 4.99 -4.66
N GLY A 70 -16.63 5.08 -5.97
CA GLY A 70 -15.76 5.78 -6.91
C GLY A 70 -15.56 7.25 -6.55
N ALA A 71 -16.63 7.93 -6.13
CA ALA A 71 -16.57 9.32 -5.70
C ALA A 71 -15.77 9.48 -4.40
N HIS A 72 -15.98 8.58 -3.44
CA HIS A 72 -15.19 8.53 -2.20
C HIS A 72 -13.70 8.34 -2.50
N GLN A 73 -13.33 7.32 -3.28
CA GLN A 73 -11.93 7.07 -3.66
C GLN A 73 -11.27 8.29 -4.32
N THR A 74 -12.01 8.99 -5.19
CA THR A 74 -11.51 10.18 -5.88
C THR A 74 -11.31 11.35 -4.91
N ALA A 75 -12.24 11.53 -3.97
CA ALA A 75 -12.13 12.56 -2.94
C ALA A 75 -10.99 12.26 -1.96
N SER A 76 -10.83 11.02 -1.50
CA SER A 76 -9.72 10.61 -0.64
C SER A 76 -8.37 10.80 -1.34
N TYR A 77 -8.28 10.50 -2.64
CA TYR A 77 -7.11 10.86 -3.46
C TYR A 77 -6.87 12.39 -3.49
N LEU A 78 -7.88 13.23 -3.72
CA LEU A 78 -7.66 14.68 -3.80
C LEU A 78 -7.39 15.34 -2.44
N LEU A 79 -8.00 14.83 -1.39
CA LEU A 79 -8.02 15.43 -0.05
C LEU A 79 -7.11 14.68 0.94
N PHE A 80 -6.25 13.78 0.45
CA PHE A 80 -5.23 13.09 1.27
C PHE A 80 -5.85 12.26 2.41
N ASP A 81 -6.88 11.49 2.09
CA ASP A 81 -7.57 10.60 3.05
C ASP A 81 -7.95 11.36 4.34
N ILE A 82 -8.46 12.59 4.17
CA ILE A 82 -8.72 13.51 5.29
C ILE A 82 -9.73 12.95 6.30
N PHE A 83 -10.68 12.16 5.83
CA PHE A 83 -11.74 11.62 6.67
C PHE A 83 -11.26 10.42 7.47
N GLU A 84 -10.39 9.61 6.87
CA GLU A 84 -9.73 8.47 7.45
C GLU A 84 -8.65 8.92 8.45
N SER A 85 -7.82 9.89 8.05
CA SER A 85 -6.75 10.43 8.89
C SER A 85 -7.27 11.21 10.10
N ARG A 86 -8.45 11.82 9.99
CA ARG A 86 -9.08 12.61 11.07
C ARG A 86 -10.28 11.92 11.71
N GLU A 87 -10.49 10.63 11.46
CA GLU A 87 -11.64 9.88 11.98
C GLU A 87 -11.80 10.06 13.49
N SER A 88 -10.70 9.95 14.26
CA SER A 88 -10.77 10.10 15.71
C SER A 88 -11.18 11.50 16.18
N ASP A 89 -10.88 12.54 15.40
CA ASP A 89 -11.25 13.91 15.74
C ASP A 89 -12.68 14.21 15.32
N ILE A 90 -13.09 13.68 14.17
CA ILE A 90 -14.45 13.78 13.65
C ILE A 90 -15.40 13.09 14.62
N LEU A 91 -15.08 11.86 15.07
CA LEU A 91 -15.86 11.15 16.09
C LEU A 91 -15.92 11.88 17.44
N LYS A 92 -14.89 12.66 17.79
CA LYS A 92 -14.88 13.49 19.02
C LYS A 92 -15.66 14.79 18.87
N SER A 93 -15.85 15.28 17.65
CA SER A 93 -16.41 16.60 17.37
C SER A 93 -17.89 16.74 17.75
N LYS A 94 -18.59 15.63 18.04
CA LYS A 94 -20.05 15.56 18.30
C LYS A 94 -20.92 16.14 17.17
N VAL A 95 -20.33 16.44 16.01
CA VAL A 95 -21.05 16.82 14.80
C VAL A 95 -21.64 15.56 14.19
N ASP A 96 -22.84 15.66 13.65
CA ASP A 96 -23.48 14.54 12.99
C ASP A 96 -22.70 14.12 11.74
N MET A 97 -22.59 12.82 11.51
CA MET A 97 -21.74 12.29 10.44
C MET A 97 -22.30 12.63 9.06
N GLU A 98 -23.63 12.73 8.96
CA GLU A 98 -24.37 13.15 7.76
C GLU A 98 -23.89 14.51 7.24
N VAL A 99 -23.48 15.42 8.15
CA VAL A 99 -22.96 16.74 7.79
C VAL A 99 -21.71 16.62 6.92
N PHE A 100 -20.87 15.60 7.11
CA PHE A 100 -19.66 15.50 6.32
C PHE A 100 -19.94 15.09 4.87
N GLU A 101 -21.08 14.45 4.58
CA GLU A 101 -21.38 13.82 3.29
C GLU A 101 -21.84 14.80 2.20
N ASP A 102 -22.38 15.96 2.57
CA ASP A 102 -22.85 17.00 1.64
C ASP A 102 -21.70 17.79 0.99
N VAL A 103 -21.02 17.14 0.04
CA VAL A 103 -19.89 17.73 -0.68
C VAL A 103 -19.95 17.40 -2.16
N ILE A 104 -19.86 18.45 -2.98
CA ILE A 104 -19.80 18.31 -4.44
C ILE A 104 -18.52 18.98 -4.91
N ILE A 105 -17.66 18.23 -5.59
CA ILE A 105 -16.44 18.74 -6.22
C ILE A 105 -16.61 18.62 -7.74
N CYS A 106 -16.41 19.71 -8.45
CA CYS A 106 -16.43 19.74 -9.90
C CYS A 106 -15.15 20.36 -10.43
N ILE A 107 -14.35 19.55 -11.11
CA ILE A 107 -13.08 19.96 -11.70
C ILE A 107 -13.32 20.25 -13.17
N LYS A 108 -13.12 21.50 -13.57
CA LYS A 108 -13.11 21.93 -14.97
C LYS A 108 -11.67 22.14 -15.43
N LYS A 109 -11.51 22.35 -16.75
CA LYS A 109 -10.21 22.58 -17.38
C LYS A 109 -9.39 23.69 -16.71
N ASN A 110 -10.04 24.80 -16.33
CA ASN A 110 -9.38 26.00 -15.82
C ASN A 110 -9.82 26.41 -14.41
N GLU A 111 -10.88 25.83 -13.86
CA GLU A 111 -11.44 26.20 -12.56
C GLU A 111 -11.90 24.97 -11.81
N THR A 112 -12.07 25.10 -10.51
CA THR A 112 -12.59 24.03 -9.66
C THR A 112 -13.66 24.60 -8.76
N HIS A 113 -14.82 23.96 -8.72
CA HIS A 113 -15.91 24.32 -7.84
C HIS A 113 -16.03 23.31 -6.71
N ILE A 114 -16.26 23.81 -5.50
CA ILE A 114 -16.58 22.97 -4.35
C ILE A 114 -17.84 23.53 -3.70
N TYR A 115 -18.85 22.69 -3.53
CA TYR A 115 -19.94 22.93 -2.61
C TYR A 115 -19.67 22.16 -1.32
N CYS A 116 -19.83 22.83 -0.18
CA CYS A 116 -19.67 22.24 1.14
C CYS A 116 -20.40 23.08 2.19
N ASN A 117 -20.76 22.52 3.34
CA ASN A 117 -21.22 23.29 4.49
C ASN A 117 -20.05 23.93 5.27
N ALA A 118 -20.37 24.77 6.27
CA ALA A 118 -19.40 25.49 7.08
C ALA A 118 -18.39 24.58 7.81
N VAL A 119 -18.83 23.39 8.25
CA VAL A 119 -17.97 22.41 8.93
C VAL A 119 -16.93 21.85 7.95
N ASN A 120 -17.41 21.36 6.80
CA ASN A 120 -16.58 20.82 5.73
C ASN A 120 -15.65 21.89 5.14
N TYR A 121 -16.11 23.13 5.04
CA TYR A 121 -15.29 24.26 4.58
C TYR A 121 -14.03 24.42 5.44
N MET A 122 -14.17 24.44 6.76
CA MET A 122 -13.04 24.55 7.69
C MET A 122 -12.12 23.32 7.62
N LEU A 123 -12.69 22.15 7.36
CA LEU A 123 -11.95 20.91 7.18
C LEU A 123 -11.09 20.92 5.90
N PHE A 124 -11.65 21.37 4.77
CA PHE A 124 -10.98 21.32 3.46
C PHE A 124 -10.02 22.48 3.19
N LEU A 125 -10.24 23.64 3.81
CA LEU A 125 -9.48 24.86 3.52
C LEU A 125 -7.95 24.66 3.45
N PRO A 126 -7.30 23.92 4.37
CA PRO A 126 -5.85 23.68 4.28
C PRO A 126 -5.43 22.97 2.99
N TYR A 127 -6.29 22.13 2.42
CA TYR A 127 -5.98 21.24 1.30
C TYR A 127 -6.28 21.86 -0.07
N ILE A 128 -7.33 22.67 -0.14
CA ILE A 128 -7.89 23.20 -1.39
C ILE A 128 -7.40 24.62 -1.72
N THR A 129 -6.90 25.39 -0.74
CA THR A 129 -6.51 26.81 -0.92
C THR A 129 -5.48 27.05 -2.03
N SER A 130 -4.67 26.04 -2.35
CA SER A 130 -3.68 26.13 -3.42
C SER A 130 -4.24 25.87 -4.82
N TRP A 131 -5.49 25.43 -4.95
CA TRP A 131 -6.09 25.08 -6.24
C TRP A 131 -6.34 26.32 -7.11
N PRO A 132 -5.95 26.30 -8.39
CA PRO A 132 -6.09 27.46 -9.26
C PRO A 132 -7.56 27.69 -9.62
N ASN A 133 -7.98 28.95 -9.55
CA ASN A 133 -9.34 29.41 -9.85
C ASN A 133 -10.41 28.61 -9.07
N LEU A 134 -10.17 28.40 -7.78
CA LEU A 134 -11.10 27.76 -6.87
C LEU A 134 -12.33 28.65 -6.62
N ARG A 135 -13.53 28.08 -6.76
CA ARG A 135 -14.81 28.69 -6.37
C ARG A 135 -15.50 27.84 -5.32
N ILE A 136 -15.77 28.44 -4.17
CA ILE A 136 -16.39 27.73 -3.04
C ILE A 136 -17.82 28.24 -2.88
N HIS A 137 -18.77 27.30 -2.89
CA HIS A 137 -20.18 27.53 -2.62
C HIS A 137 -20.46 26.98 -1.22
N CYS A 138 -20.31 27.84 -0.21
CA CYS A 138 -20.44 27.45 1.20
C CYS A 138 -21.77 27.93 1.78
N ILE A 139 -22.49 27.04 2.44
CA ILE A 139 -23.66 27.41 3.25
C ILE A 139 -23.19 27.85 4.64
N THR A 140 -23.85 28.87 5.20
CA THR A 140 -23.54 29.36 6.55
C THR A 140 -24.17 28.49 7.64
N GLU A 141 -23.61 28.50 8.85
CA GLU A 141 -24.17 27.76 10.00
C GLU A 141 -25.63 28.14 10.31
N GLY A 142 -26.02 29.39 10.05
CA GLY A 142 -27.40 29.84 10.24
C GLY A 142 -28.39 29.18 9.29
N GLU A 143 -27.99 29.01 8.02
CA GLU A 143 -28.81 28.39 6.97
C GLU A 143 -28.89 26.87 7.11
N MET A 144 -27.88 26.22 7.72
CA MET A 144 -27.90 24.79 8.03
C MET A 144 -29.04 24.39 8.99
N ASN A 145 -29.51 25.30 9.83
CA ASN A 145 -30.64 25.03 10.74
C ASN A 145 -31.99 24.91 10.01
N ASN A 146 -32.06 25.36 8.76
CA ASN A 146 -33.26 25.26 7.92
C ASN A 146 -33.01 24.24 6.80
N VAL A 147 -33.52 23.03 6.99
CA VAL A 147 -33.35 21.90 6.06
C VAL A 147 -33.79 22.26 4.64
N ASP A 148 -34.92 22.95 4.47
CA ASP A 148 -35.43 23.30 3.14
C ASP A 148 -34.49 24.29 2.42
N SER A 149 -34.00 25.30 3.14
CA SER A 149 -33.05 26.28 2.60
C SER A 149 -31.69 25.65 2.29
N TYR A 150 -31.28 24.68 3.10
CA TYR A 150 -30.04 23.93 2.97
C TYR A 150 -30.06 23.06 1.70
N GLU A 151 -31.10 22.24 1.54
CA GLU A 151 -31.31 21.39 0.37
C GLU A 151 -31.49 22.20 -0.93
N GLU A 152 -32.26 23.28 -0.89
CA GLU A 152 -32.44 24.14 -2.06
C GLU A 152 -31.12 24.78 -2.52
N SER A 153 -30.28 25.20 -1.57
CA SER A 153 -28.96 25.78 -1.85
C SER A 153 -28.01 24.74 -2.47
N LYS A 154 -28.06 23.48 -2.01
CA LYS A 154 -27.33 22.34 -2.59
C LYS A 154 -27.72 22.09 -4.05
N ILE A 155 -29.02 22.01 -4.33
CA ILE A 155 -29.56 21.80 -5.68
C ILE A 155 -29.18 22.97 -6.61
N LEU A 156 -29.27 24.20 -6.11
CA LEU A 156 -28.88 25.40 -6.86
C LEU A 156 -27.37 25.41 -7.17
N ALA A 157 -26.53 25.04 -6.21
CA ALA A 157 -25.10 24.91 -6.42
C ALA A 157 -24.81 23.84 -7.49
N PHE A 158 -25.44 22.66 -7.40
CA PHE A 158 -25.31 21.60 -8.39
C PHE A 158 -25.68 22.07 -9.81
N LYS A 159 -26.81 22.77 -9.97
CA LYS A 159 -27.27 23.33 -11.25
C LYS A 159 -26.28 24.35 -11.82
N ASN A 160 -25.76 25.25 -10.99
CA ASN A 160 -24.79 26.27 -11.41
C ASN A 160 -23.43 25.66 -11.78
N ILE A 161 -22.96 24.67 -11.01
CA ILE A 161 -21.68 24.00 -11.21
C ILE A 161 -21.67 23.22 -12.52
N THR A 162 -22.75 22.47 -12.80
CA THR A 162 -22.92 21.62 -14.00
C THR A 162 -23.47 22.38 -15.21
N GLN A 163 -23.65 23.70 -15.10
CA GLN A 163 -24.10 24.54 -16.20
C GLN A 163 -23.05 24.52 -17.32
N ASN A 164 -23.52 24.42 -18.56
CA ASN A 164 -22.71 24.39 -19.78
C ASN A 164 -21.71 23.21 -19.90
N CYS A 165 -21.85 22.17 -19.05
CA CYS A 165 -21.09 20.94 -19.18
C CYS A 165 -21.95 19.92 -19.94
N LYS A 166 -21.53 19.49 -21.13
CA LYS A 166 -22.24 18.51 -21.96
C LYS A 166 -21.67 17.12 -21.78
N PHE A 167 -20.35 17.01 -21.58
CA PHE A 167 -19.66 15.74 -21.41
C PHE A 167 -19.02 15.69 -20.02
N ILE A 168 -19.52 14.81 -19.16
CA ILE A 168 -19.18 14.74 -17.75
C ILE A 168 -18.53 13.40 -17.43
N PHE A 169 -17.39 13.46 -16.76
CA PHE A 169 -16.75 12.31 -16.15
C PHE A 169 -17.20 12.15 -14.72
N LEU A 170 -17.55 10.93 -14.36
CA LEU A 170 -18.07 10.59 -13.05
C LEU A 170 -17.42 9.28 -12.58
N PRO A 171 -16.75 9.24 -11.43
CA PRO A 171 -16.21 7.99 -10.90
C PRO A 171 -17.33 7.21 -10.19
N TYR A 172 -17.93 6.22 -10.84
CA TYR A 172 -19.12 5.55 -10.33
C TYR A 172 -18.88 4.37 -9.37
N ASN A 173 -17.82 3.58 -9.58
CA ASN A 173 -17.57 2.24 -9.01
C ASN A 173 -18.49 1.82 -7.85
N ASP A 174 -19.31 0.80 -8.05
CA ASP A 174 -20.19 0.23 -7.03
C ASP A 174 -19.64 -1.13 -6.56
N ILE A 175 -19.14 -1.18 -5.31
CA ILE A 175 -18.60 -2.42 -4.74
C ILE A 175 -19.70 -3.47 -4.50
N HIS A 176 -20.99 -3.09 -4.41
CA HIS A 176 -22.08 -4.05 -4.22
C HIS A 176 -22.19 -5.04 -5.38
N VAL A 177 -21.84 -4.62 -6.60
CA VAL A 177 -21.80 -5.48 -7.80
C VAL A 177 -20.56 -6.39 -7.77
N ASN A 178 -19.41 -5.91 -7.29
CA ASN A 178 -18.16 -6.66 -7.29
C ASN A 178 -17.98 -7.61 -6.08
N ALA A 179 -18.72 -7.41 -4.99
CA ALA A 179 -18.61 -8.22 -3.77
C ALA A 179 -19.63 -9.38 -3.67
N GLY A 180 -20.48 -9.58 -4.68
CA GLY A 180 -21.49 -10.66 -4.70
C GLY A 180 -22.56 -10.54 -3.60
N LEU A 181 -22.61 -9.42 -2.88
CA LEU A 181 -23.61 -9.13 -1.88
C LEU A 181 -24.80 -8.46 -2.58
N PHE A 182 -25.70 -9.29 -3.10
CA PHE A 182 -27.00 -8.88 -3.64
C PHE A 182 -27.86 -8.25 -2.52
N PHE A 183 -27.71 -6.95 -2.33
CA PHE A 183 -28.68 -6.10 -1.66
C PHE A 183 -28.99 -4.90 -2.56
N SER A 184 -29.36 -5.15 -3.82
CA SER A 184 -30.06 -4.15 -4.61
C SER A 184 -31.06 -4.83 -5.55
N ASP A 185 -32.35 -4.55 -5.32
CA ASP A 185 -33.44 -4.77 -6.26
C ASP A 185 -33.33 -3.79 -7.46
N SER A 186 -32.14 -3.68 -8.07
CA SER A 186 -31.92 -2.82 -9.23
C SER A 186 -31.98 -3.63 -10.52
N PHE A 187 -33.13 -3.54 -11.18
CA PHE A 187 -33.47 -4.12 -12.48
C PHE A 187 -32.60 -3.61 -13.66
N LEU A 188 -31.55 -2.83 -13.41
CA LEU A 188 -30.72 -2.16 -14.43
C LEU A 188 -29.25 -2.61 -14.45
N THR A 189 -28.85 -3.57 -13.60
CA THR A 189 -27.52 -4.16 -13.67
C THR A 189 -27.49 -5.25 -14.76
N THR A 190 -26.87 -4.92 -15.91
CA THR A 190 -26.53 -5.94 -16.89
C THR A 190 -25.59 -6.97 -16.25
N ALA A 191 -25.76 -8.24 -16.59
CA ALA A 191 -25.03 -9.40 -16.07
C ALA A 191 -23.48 -9.36 -16.22
N GLU A 192 -22.93 -8.24 -16.69
CA GLU A 192 -21.49 -7.99 -16.87
C GLU A 192 -20.94 -6.84 -16.00
N GLY A 193 -21.72 -6.20 -15.12
CA GLY A 193 -21.20 -5.15 -14.23
C GLY A 193 -20.74 -3.86 -14.95
N ASN A 194 -21.19 -3.64 -16.18
CA ASN A 194 -20.85 -2.46 -16.97
C ASN A 194 -21.71 -1.24 -16.58
N PHE A 195 -21.07 -0.08 -16.41
CA PHE A 195 -21.73 1.19 -16.12
C PHE A 195 -22.69 1.59 -17.24
N ASN A 196 -23.91 1.96 -16.87
CA ASN A 196 -24.89 2.61 -17.77
C ASN A 196 -25.17 4.01 -17.24
N LYS A 197 -25.06 5.04 -18.09
CA LYS A 197 -25.33 6.43 -17.70
C LYS A 197 -26.70 6.63 -17.05
N MET A 198 -27.72 5.85 -17.40
CA MET A 198 -29.05 5.96 -16.78
C MET A 198 -29.05 5.60 -15.29
N MET A 199 -28.05 4.87 -14.78
CA MET A 199 -27.93 4.51 -13.36
C MET A 199 -27.79 5.73 -12.45
N ILE A 200 -27.25 6.85 -12.95
CA ILE A 200 -27.12 8.08 -12.17
C ILE A 200 -28.42 8.88 -12.10
N GLU A 201 -29.42 8.59 -12.94
CA GLU A 201 -30.72 9.25 -12.81
C GLU A 201 -31.35 8.91 -11.47
N ASP A 202 -31.15 7.70 -10.95
CA ASP A 202 -31.72 7.28 -9.68
C ASP A 202 -31.12 8.00 -8.45
N TRP A 203 -30.10 8.84 -8.62
CA TRP A 203 -29.47 9.59 -7.54
C TRP A 203 -30.38 10.73 -7.06
N PRO A 204 -30.63 10.90 -5.74
CA PRO A 204 -31.52 11.94 -5.22
C PRO A 204 -31.19 13.34 -5.70
N ILE A 205 -29.90 13.71 -5.79
CA ILE A 205 -29.49 15.03 -6.27
C ILE A 205 -29.79 15.24 -7.76
N VAL A 206 -29.73 14.17 -8.56
CA VAL A 206 -30.04 14.20 -10.00
C VAL A 206 -31.56 14.23 -10.23
N GLN A 207 -32.32 13.49 -9.43
CA GLN A 207 -33.79 13.58 -9.42
C GLN A 207 -34.27 14.98 -9.06
N SER A 208 -33.68 15.58 -8.01
CA SER A 208 -33.98 16.95 -7.59
C SER A 208 -33.60 18.00 -8.63
N TYR A 209 -32.62 17.72 -9.50
CA TYR A 209 -32.30 18.61 -10.63
C TYR A 209 -33.40 18.64 -11.71
N ALA A 210 -34.10 17.53 -11.93
CA ALA A 210 -35.14 17.42 -12.95
C ALA A 210 -36.39 18.27 -12.62
N PHE A 211 -36.57 18.69 -11.37
CA PHE A 211 -37.73 19.46 -10.93
C PHE A 211 -37.32 20.79 -10.29
N ASP A 212 -37.68 21.91 -10.92
CA ASP A 212 -37.45 23.23 -10.34
C ASP A 212 -38.68 23.69 -9.53
N CYS A 213 -38.57 23.64 -8.20
CA CYS A 213 -39.64 24.04 -7.28
C CYS A 213 -40.06 25.51 -7.44
N LYS A 214 -39.15 26.42 -7.82
CA LYS A 214 -39.43 27.86 -7.92
C LYS A 214 -40.18 28.22 -9.20
N THR A 215 -39.81 27.59 -10.31
CA THR A 215 -40.41 27.86 -11.62
C THR A 215 -41.54 26.89 -11.97
N GLN A 216 -41.78 25.86 -11.16
CA GLN A 216 -42.73 24.77 -11.40
C GLN A 216 -42.57 24.16 -12.80
N SER A 217 -41.31 24.10 -13.28
CA SER A 217 -40.99 23.59 -14.61
C SER A 217 -40.18 22.31 -14.50
N SER A 218 -40.53 21.32 -15.31
CA SER A 218 -39.76 20.09 -15.46
C SER A 218 -38.57 20.37 -16.38
N HIS A 219 -37.36 20.09 -15.91
CA HIS A 219 -36.19 20.01 -16.76
C HIS A 219 -36.12 18.65 -17.47
N GLU A 220 -35.39 18.61 -18.58
CA GLU A 220 -35.04 17.35 -19.23
C GLU A 220 -34.16 16.51 -18.29
N PHE A 221 -34.30 15.18 -18.36
CA PHE A 221 -33.45 14.25 -17.62
C PHE A 221 -31.96 14.58 -17.82
N PHE A 222 -31.17 14.39 -16.77
CA PHE A 222 -29.79 14.85 -16.74
C PHE A 222 -28.93 14.16 -17.81
N THR A 223 -29.13 12.86 -18.01
CA THR A 223 -28.42 11.98 -18.95
C THR A 223 -28.94 12.03 -20.38
N LEU A 224 -30.08 12.69 -20.61
CA LEU A 224 -30.56 13.04 -21.96
C LEU A 224 -29.88 14.32 -22.44
N SER A 225 -29.77 15.31 -21.56
CA SER A 225 -29.11 16.59 -21.87
C SER A 225 -27.58 16.49 -21.88
N ARG A 226 -27.00 15.49 -21.20
CA ARG A 226 -25.55 15.33 -21.00
C ARG A 226 -25.10 13.90 -21.21
N GLU A 227 -23.89 13.77 -21.72
CA GLU A 227 -23.18 12.51 -21.80
C GLU A 227 -22.35 12.29 -20.53
N VAL A 228 -22.49 11.12 -19.92
CA VAL A 228 -21.83 10.76 -18.67
C VAL A 228 -21.04 9.48 -18.87
N VAL A 229 -19.77 9.51 -18.49
CA VAL A 229 -18.83 8.40 -18.66
C VAL A 229 -18.17 8.06 -17.32
N ASP A 230 -18.09 6.77 -17.01
CA ASP A 230 -17.40 6.28 -15.83
C ASP A 230 -15.88 6.29 -16.02
N ILE A 231 -15.18 6.90 -15.05
CA ILE A 231 -13.70 6.99 -15.03
C ILE A 231 -13.08 6.34 -13.79
N SER A 232 -13.85 5.57 -13.02
CA SER A 232 -13.38 4.96 -11.78
C SER A 232 -12.11 4.12 -11.94
N ASN A 233 -11.97 3.37 -13.03
CA ASN A 233 -10.77 2.57 -13.28
C ASN A 233 -9.53 3.43 -13.50
N ASP A 234 -9.66 4.55 -14.21
CA ASP A 234 -8.53 5.44 -14.50
C ASP A 234 -8.15 6.25 -13.25
N VAL A 235 -9.13 6.72 -12.47
CA VAL A 235 -8.85 7.33 -11.17
C VAL A 235 -8.22 6.32 -10.21
N GLY A 236 -8.72 5.08 -10.18
CA GLY A 236 -8.16 4.01 -9.35
C GLY A 236 -6.72 3.68 -9.74
N ARG A 237 -6.34 3.80 -11.02
CA ARG A 237 -4.94 3.71 -11.46
C ARG A 237 -4.12 4.89 -10.98
N LEU A 238 -4.62 6.12 -11.13
CA LEU A 238 -3.93 7.32 -10.64
C LEU A 238 -3.71 7.30 -9.12
N ALA A 239 -4.69 6.85 -8.36
CA ALA A 239 -4.61 6.75 -6.90
C ALA A 239 -3.61 5.67 -6.43
N LYS A 240 -3.30 4.68 -7.27
CA LYS A 240 -2.30 3.64 -7.00
C LYS A 240 -0.88 4.03 -7.41
N GLN A 241 -0.69 5.15 -8.12
CA GLN A 241 0.65 5.62 -8.47
C GLN A 241 1.41 6.03 -7.21
N MET A 242 2.69 5.69 -7.16
CA MET A 242 3.55 6.13 -6.06
C MET A 242 3.73 7.64 -6.12
N ASP A 243 3.28 8.32 -5.07
CA ASP A 243 3.48 9.75 -4.90
C ASP A 243 4.24 10.05 -3.59
N PRO A 244 4.67 11.30 -3.34
CA PRO A 244 5.42 11.63 -2.15
C PRO A 244 4.70 11.29 -0.83
N VAL A 245 3.37 11.35 -0.79
CA VAL A 245 2.57 10.97 0.40
C VAL A 245 2.67 9.48 0.63
N TYR A 246 2.49 8.68 -0.41
CA TYR A 246 2.64 7.23 -0.32
C TYR A 246 4.04 6.84 0.17
N ILE A 247 5.07 7.50 -0.35
CA ILE A 247 6.47 7.25 0.06
C ILE A 247 6.66 7.64 1.53
N GLU A 248 6.21 8.82 1.93
CA GLU A 248 6.34 9.28 3.32
C GLU A 248 5.57 8.38 4.29
N GLU A 249 4.33 8.00 3.98
CA GLU A 249 3.55 7.07 4.77
C GLU A 249 4.22 5.69 4.85
N SER A 250 4.75 5.21 3.72
CA SER A 250 5.48 3.94 3.67
C SER A 250 6.74 3.98 4.52
N LEU A 251 7.49 5.10 4.52
CA LEU A 251 8.73 5.25 5.28
C LEU A 251 8.50 5.50 6.78
N VAL A 252 7.54 6.37 7.12
CA VAL A 252 7.33 6.81 8.51
C VAL A 252 6.43 5.84 9.26
N ARG A 253 5.39 5.30 8.62
CA ARG A 253 4.43 4.42 9.29
C ARG A 253 4.74 2.96 9.02
N SER A 254 4.77 2.56 7.76
CA SER A 254 4.87 1.14 7.42
C SER A 254 6.23 0.55 7.73
N LEU A 255 7.32 1.22 7.34
CA LEU A 255 8.68 0.73 7.54
C LEU A 255 9.04 0.69 9.03
N LEU A 256 8.69 1.71 9.82
CA LEU A 256 8.95 1.69 11.27
C LEU A 256 8.19 0.57 11.99
N ALA A 257 6.90 0.39 11.68
CA ALA A 257 6.12 -0.70 12.24
C ALA A 257 6.65 -2.08 11.81
N PHE A 258 7.06 -2.20 10.55
CA PHE A 258 7.63 -3.42 9.99
C PHE A 258 8.97 -3.78 10.66
N THR A 259 9.88 -2.82 10.78
CA THR A 259 11.17 -3.00 11.48
C THR A 259 10.96 -3.37 12.94
N GLY A 260 10.10 -2.65 13.66
CA GLY A 260 9.79 -2.97 15.06
C GLY A 260 9.23 -4.39 15.25
N THR A 261 8.49 -4.88 14.26
CA THR A 261 7.97 -6.26 14.27
C THR A 261 9.08 -7.28 14.06
N LEU A 262 9.97 -7.05 13.09
CA LEU A 262 11.13 -7.92 12.88
C LEU A 262 12.05 -7.92 14.11
N GLU A 263 12.30 -6.77 14.72
CA GLU A 263 13.05 -6.67 15.98
C GLU A 263 12.39 -7.45 17.12
N ALA A 264 11.06 -7.42 17.24
CA ALA A 264 10.34 -8.21 18.23
C ALA A 264 10.53 -9.72 18.00
N VAL A 265 10.49 -10.16 16.73
CA VAL A 265 10.78 -11.55 16.36
C VAL A 265 12.21 -11.93 16.75
N TYR A 266 13.20 -11.07 16.45
CA TYR A 266 14.60 -11.30 16.83
C TYR A 266 14.76 -11.41 18.35
N ARG A 267 14.17 -10.51 19.13
CA ARG A 267 14.22 -10.58 20.61
C ARG A 267 13.60 -11.86 21.17
N LEU A 268 12.52 -12.35 20.58
CA LEU A 268 11.89 -13.62 20.97
C LEU A 268 12.80 -14.81 20.65
N MET A 269 13.51 -14.77 19.51
CA MET A 269 14.51 -15.77 19.16
C MET A 269 15.75 -15.70 20.05
N ASP A 270 16.23 -14.52 20.43
CA ASP A 270 17.35 -14.38 21.36
C ASP A 270 16.97 -14.95 22.74
N SER A 271 15.78 -14.58 23.25
CA SER A 271 15.25 -15.13 24.51
C SER A 271 15.12 -16.66 24.47
N TYR A 272 14.77 -17.24 23.32
CA TYR A 272 14.80 -18.69 23.12
C TYR A 272 16.21 -19.26 23.29
N THR A 273 17.19 -18.69 22.60
CA THR A 273 18.58 -19.16 22.65
C THR A 273 19.17 -19.06 24.05
N ASP A 274 18.87 -17.98 24.78
CA ASP A 274 19.25 -17.79 26.18
C ASP A 274 18.57 -18.81 27.11
N SER A 275 17.30 -19.09 26.90
CA SER A 275 16.59 -20.12 27.68
C SER A 275 17.20 -21.51 27.47
N LYS A 276 17.63 -21.83 26.24
CA LYS A 276 18.27 -23.12 25.92
C LYS A 276 19.65 -23.24 26.57
N THR A 277 20.44 -22.17 26.60
CA THR A 277 21.75 -22.16 27.27
C THR A 277 21.63 -22.27 28.80
N GLN A 278 20.58 -21.72 29.39
CA GLN A 278 20.29 -21.87 30.83
C GLN A 278 19.66 -23.22 31.18
N SER A 279 18.91 -23.83 30.26
CA SER A 279 18.13 -25.07 30.44
C SER A 279 18.92 -26.36 30.17
N LEU A 280 20.25 -26.29 29.99
CA LEU A 280 21.16 -27.46 29.96
C LEU A 280 21.13 -28.33 31.25
N LYS A 281 20.25 -28.01 32.22
CA LYS A 281 19.97 -28.78 33.45
C LYS A 281 18.55 -29.34 33.54
N ALA A 282 17.68 -29.12 32.55
CA ALA A 282 16.27 -29.56 32.57
C ALA A 282 16.01 -30.83 31.74
N SER A 283 14.84 -31.43 31.92
CA SER A 283 14.47 -32.68 31.23
C SER A 283 14.21 -32.46 29.73
N PRO A 284 14.50 -33.45 28.85
CA PRO A 284 14.33 -33.31 27.39
C PRO A 284 12.90 -32.95 26.94
N ILE A 285 11.90 -33.34 27.74
CA ILE A 285 10.47 -33.12 27.46
C ILE A 285 10.10 -31.64 27.69
N GLU A 286 10.60 -31.03 28.76
CA GLU A 286 10.36 -29.62 29.08
C GLU A 286 11.03 -28.69 28.06
N VAL A 287 12.24 -29.03 27.61
CA VAL A 287 12.95 -28.30 26.56
C VAL A 287 12.18 -28.37 25.22
N GLY A 288 11.60 -29.54 24.90
CA GLY A 288 10.78 -29.73 23.70
C GLY A 288 9.51 -28.86 23.69
N LEU A 289 8.80 -28.75 24.81
CA LEU A 289 7.60 -27.91 24.94
C LEU A 289 7.92 -26.41 24.86
N ILE A 290 8.98 -25.96 25.55
CA ILE A 290 9.44 -24.57 25.49
C ILE A 290 9.84 -24.20 24.05
N SER A 291 10.50 -25.11 23.32
CA SER A 291 10.91 -24.93 21.93
C SER A 291 9.72 -24.72 20.99
N THR A 292 8.70 -25.57 21.04
CA THR A 292 7.51 -25.43 20.20
C THR A 292 6.73 -24.16 20.55
N VAL A 293 6.62 -23.82 21.83
CA VAL A 293 5.94 -22.58 22.27
C VAL A 293 6.69 -21.35 21.77
N VAL A 294 8.02 -21.30 21.88
CA VAL A 294 8.76 -20.11 21.46
C VAL A 294 8.82 -19.96 19.94
N VAL A 295 8.94 -21.04 19.18
CA VAL A 295 8.82 -20.98 17.70
C VAL A 295 7.42 -20.52 17.28
N THR A 296 6.37 -21.01 17.94
CA THR A 296 5.00 -20.55 17.70
C THR A 296 4.79 -19.08 18.08
N LEU A 297 5.35 -18.63 19.20
CA LEU A 297 5.22 -17.24 19.68
C LEU A 297 6.09 -16.26 18.87
N SER A 298 7.27 -16.67 18.43
CA SER A 298 8.19 -15.83 17.64
C SER A 298 7.59 -15.40 16.30
N THR A 299 6.63 -16.16 15.78
CA THR A 299 6.01 -15.89 14.48
C THR A 299 4.67 -15.14 14.59
N GLN A 300 4.09 -15.04 15.79
CA GLN A 300 2.84 -14.30 16.06
C GLN A 300 2.89 -12.82 15.65
N PRO A 301 3.97 -12.06 15.88
CA PRO A 301 4.03 -10.66 15.46
C PRO A 301 3.88 -10.50 13.94
N LEU A 302 4.53 -11.36 13.15
CA LEU A 302 4.43 -11.36 11.69
C LEU A 302 3.02 -11.74 11.22
N LEU A 303 2.41 -12.74 11.87
CA LEU A 303 1.08 -13.20 11.55
C LEU A 303 0.02 -12.12 11.82
N SER A 304 0.14 -11.43 12.95
CA SER A 304 -0.77 -10.35 13.33
C SER A 304 -0.80 -9.23 12.29
N ILE A 305 0.38 -8.74 11.86
CA ILE A 305 0.47 -7.71 10.81
C ILE A 305 -0.11 -8.20 9.49
N TYR A 306 0.23 -9.42 9.09
CA TYR A 306 -0.30 -10.01 7.87
C TYR A 306 -1.82 -10.09 7.90
N GLN A 307 -2.40 -10.60 8.99
CA GLN A 307 -3.85 -10.70 9.15
C GLN A 307 -4.52 -9.32 9.09
N HIS A 308 -4.03 -8.35 9.87
CA HIS A 308 -4.57 -6.98 9.83
C HIS A 308 -4.51 -6.36 8.43
N ALA A 309 -3.44 -6.60 7.67
CA ALA A 309 -3.33 -6.13 6.31
C ALA A 309 -4.27 -6.85 5.32
N THR A 310 -4.47 -8.17 5.47
CA THR A 310 -5.43 -8.93 4.64
C THR A 310 -6.88 -8.48 4.83
N PHE A 311 -7.25 -8.00 6.02
CA PHE A 311 -8.57 -7.41 6.25
C PHE A 311 -8.75 -6.06 5.54
N ALA A 312 -7.68 -5.30 5.37
CA ALA A 312 -7.70 -3.99 4.72
C ALA A 312 -7.69 -4.08 3.18
N VAL A 313 -6.99 -5.06 2.60
CA VAL A 313 -6.77 -5.15 1.14
C VAL A 313 -7.52 -6.35 0.54
N LYS A 314 -8.83 -6.20 0.31
CA LYS A 314 -9.69 -7.29 -0.20
C LYS A 314 -9.44 -7.69 -1.67
N ASN A 315 -8.77 -6.86 -2.47
CA ASN A 315 -8.70 -7.02 -3.94
C ASN A 315 -7.27 -7.03 -4.55
N SER A 316 -6.23 -7.42 -3.81
CA SER A 316 -4.88 -7.53 -4.39
C SER A 316 -4.57 -8.95 -4.90
N PRO A 317 -4.00 -9.09 -6.10
CA PRO A 317 -3.60 -10.40 -6.61
C PRO A 317 -2.29 -10.83 -5.92
N ARG A 318 -2.37 -11.92 -5.15
CA ARG A 318 -1.25 -12.66 -4.52
C ARG A 318 -0.59 -11.96 -3.32
N LEU A 319 -1.23 -12.15 -2.18
CA LEU A 319 -0.66 -11.90 -0.85
C LEU A 319 0.39 -12.99 -0.56
N LEU A 320 1.67 -12.63 -0.47
CA LEU A 320 2.71 -13.56 -0.01
C LEU A 320 2.69 -13.60 1.53
N PRO A 321 2.46 -14.76 2.16
CA PRO A 321 2.46 -14.86 3.62
C PRO A 321 3.89 -14.76 4.19
N PRO A 322 4.05 -14.15 5.38
CA PRO A 322 5.30 -14.24 6.11
C PRO A 322 5.54 -15.68 6.58
N TYR A 323 6.80 -16.06 6.73
CA TYR A 323 7.18 -17.37 7.27
C TYR A 323 8.49 -17.30 8.07
N LEU A 324 8.69 -18.34 8.88
CA LEU A 324 9.94 -18.63 9.57
C LEU A 324 10.23 -20.13 9.43
N LEU A 325 11.33 -20.47 8.75
CA LEU A 325 11.74 -21.85 8.46
C LEU A 325 13.11 -22.11 9.07
N TYR A 326 13.37 -23.35 9.50
CA TYR A 326 14.61 -23.74 10.19
C TYR A 326 15.36 -24.85 9.46
N GLY A 327 16.69 -24.77 9.40
CA GLY A 327 17.58 -25.82 8.90
C GLY A 327 17.11 -26.45 7.59
N LYS A 328 16.94 -27.77 7.57
CA LYS A 328 16.56 -28.54 6.37
C LYS A 328 15.17 -28.20 5.80
N GLU A 329 14.28 -27.65 6.63
CA GLU A 329 12.95 -27.21 6.19
C GLU A 329 13.00 -25.94 5.34
N THR A 330 14.16 -25.29 5.24
CA THR A 330 14.41 -24.19 4.31
C THR A 330 14.56 -24.66 2.84
N SER A 331 14.00 -25.80 2.47
CA SER A 331 14.10 -26.33 1.10
C SER A 331 13.42 -25.41 0.07
N LYS A 332 13.88 -25.47 -1.18
CA LYS A 332 13.26 -24.72 -2.30
C LYS A 332 11.75 -24.97 -2.38
N PHE A 333 11.35 -26.23 -2.20
CA PHE A 333 9.94 -26.61 -2.23
C PHE A 333 9.15 -25.86 -1.15
N ASN A 334 9.63 -25.81 0.09
CA ASN A 334 8.93 -25.13 1.18
C ASN A 334 8.90 -23.60 1.00
N ILE A 335 9.98 -23.01 0.46
CA ILE A 335 10.05 -21.57 0.19
C ILE A 335 9.07 -21.16 -0.93
N LEU A 336 8.95 -21.97 -1.99
CA LEU A 336 8.11 -21.66 -3.14
C LEU A 336 6.66 -22.13 -2.98
N SER A 337 6.39 -23.20 -2.22
CA SER A 337 5.05 -23.73 -1.93
C SER A 337 4.31 -22.97 -0.82
N ALA A 338 4.86 -21.84 -0.37
CA ALA A 338 4.32 -20.99 0.69
C ALA A 338 3.00 -20.27 0.32
N ASP A 339 2.13 -20.89 -0.49
CA ASP A 339 0.68 -20.64 -0.51
C ASP A 339 -0.03 -21.34 0.67
N MET A 340 0.64 -22.22 1.42
CA MET A 340 0.02 -22.93 2.52
C MET A 340 0.15 -22.18 3.85
N LYS A 341 -1.00 -21.77 4.38
CA LYS A 341 -1.32 -21.60 5.82
C LYS A 341 -0.09 -21.77 6.72
N PHE A 342 0.47 -20.64 7.16
CA PHE A 342 1.46 -20.50 8.23
C PHE A 342 1.88 -21.83 8.88
N LYS A 343 2.87 -22.51 8.27
CA LYS A 343 3.40 -23.76 8.82
C LYS A 343 4.38 -23.39 9.93
N VAL A 344 3.90 -23.40 11.16
CA VAL A 344 4.78 -23.59 12.31
C VAL A 344 5.30 -25.02 12.19
N THR A 345 6.61 -25.20 12.04
CA THR A 345 7.22 -26.54 12.04
C THR A 345 6.86 -27.25 13.35
N GLU A 346 5.97 -28.25 13.28
CA GLU A 346 5.55 -29.08 14.43
C GLU A 346 6.69 -29.96 14.97
N ASN A 347 7.79 -30.09 14.21
CA ASN A 347 8.93 -30.95 14.52
C ASN A 347 10.16 -30.18 15.03
N VAL A 348 9.99 -29.17 15.90
CA VAL A 348 11.12 -28.55 16.64
C VAL A 348 11.64 -29.46 17.77
N HIS A 349 11.08 -30.66 17.92
CA HIS A 349 11.40 -31.62 18.97
C HIS A 349 12.77 -32.29 18.81
N SER A 350 13.40 -32.19 17.63
CA SER A 350 14.75 -32.69 17.42
C SER A 350 15.49 -31.83 16.42
N MET A 351 16.61 -31.24 16.86
CA MET A 351 17.83 -30.92 16.10
C MET A 351 18.40 -29.55 16.45
N GLU A 352 19.73 -29.54 16.61
CA GLU A 352 20.56 -28.35 16.50
C GLU A 352 20.46 -27.86 15.06
N PHE A 353 19.84 -26.69 14.85
CA PHE A 353 19.78 -26.05 13.53
C PHE A 353 20.86 -24.98 13.46
N ASP A 354 21.64 -24.97 12.36
CA ASP A 354 22.69 -23.98 12.15
C ASP A 354 22.15 -22.64 11.66
N HIS A 355 20.99 -22.65 10.98
CA HIS A 355 20.37 -21.46 10.40
C HIS A 355 18.85 -21.48 10.38
N ALA A 356 18.26 -20.31 10.18
CA ALA A 356 16.83 -20.09 9.93
C ALA A 356 16.64 -19.05 8.82
N ILE A 357 15.47 -19.07 8.16
CA ILE A 357 15.06 -18.04 7.22
C ILE A 357 13.80 -17.38 7.71
N ILE A 358 13.82 -16.06 7.79
CA ILE A 358 12.67 -15.22 8.08
C ILE A 358 12.26 -14.43 6.82
N ARG A 359 10.96 -14.43 6.52
CA ARG A 359 10.33 -13.55 5.52
C ARG A 359 9.31 -12.66 6.22
N GLY A 360 9.54 -11.35 6.18
CA GLY A 360 8.56 -10.34 6.51
C GLY A 360 7.96 -9.72 5.24
N TYR A 361 6.66 -9.46 5.26
CA TYR A 361 5.94 -8.80 4.16
C TYR A 361 4.92 -7.80 4.73
N ALA A 362 5.04 -6.51 4.40
CA ALA A 362 4.07 -5.48 4.75
C ALA A 362 3.23 -5.11 3.52
N GLN A 363 2.01 -5.65 3.44
CA GLN A 363 1.21 -5.63 2.22
C GLN A 363 0.74 -4.25 1.73
N PRO A 364 0.27 -3.32 2.60
CA PRO A 364 -0.22 -2.03 2.12
C PRO A 364 0.86 -1.17 1.47
N SER A 365 2.11 -1.34 1.91
CA SER A 365 3.28 -0.60 1.42
C SER A 365 4.14 -1.38 0.42
N GLY A 366 3.93 -2.68 0.25
CA GLY A 366 4.72 -3.52 -0.63
C GLY A 366 6.14 -3.81 -0.12
N LEU A 367 6.41 -3.57 1.17
CA LEU A 367 7.73 -3.82 1.77
C LEU A 367 7.94 -5.31 2.01
N VAL A 368 9.12 -5.80 1.63
CA VAL A 368 9.54 -7.19 1.77
C VAL A 368 10.95 -7.22 2.33
N CYS A 369 11.16 -8.08 3.31
CA CYS A 369 12.50 -8.36 3.81
C CYS A 369 12.62 -9.86 4.04
N GLU A 370 13.61 -10.47 3.39
CA GLU A 370 14.00 -11.84 3.66
C GLU A 370 15.44 -11.89 4.14
N ARG A 371 15.69 -12.64 5.20
CA ARG A 371 17.01 -12.81 5.78
C ARG A 371 17.25 -14.23 6.19
N THR A 372 18.48 -14.68 6.00
CA THR A 372 18.98 -15.90 6.63
C THR A 372 19.73 -15.53 7.92
N LEU A 373 19.38 -16.22 8.99
CA LEU A 373 19.91 -16.04 10.34
C LEU A 373 20.74 -17.27 10.70
N PHE A 374 21.82 -17.06 11.45
CA PHE A 374 22.72 -18.12 11.88
C PHE A 374 22.74 -18.18 13.40
N PHE A 375 22.70 -19.40 13.95
CA PHE A 375 22.73 -19.61 15.39
C PHE A 375 24.14 -20.02 15.81
N GLN A 376 24.84 -19.16 16.55
CA GLN A 376 26.13 -19.50 17.12
C GLN A 376 25.93 -20.24 18.45
N GLN A 377 26.35 -21.50 18.53
CA GLN A 377 26.37 -22.23 19.81
C GLN A 377 27.48 -21.70 20.71
N SER A 378 27.18 -21.49 22.00
CA SER A 378 28.13 -20.88 22.95
C SER A 378 29.38 -21.74 23.13
N HIS A 379 30.55 -21.09 23.20
CA HIS A 379 31.88 -21.71 23.24
C HIS A 379 32.18 -22.57 24.49
N ASN A 380 31.21 -22.83 25.37
CA ASN A 380 31.46 -23.33 26.73
C ASN A 380 31.01 -24.76 27.05
N THR A 381 30.68 -25.59 26.07
CA THR A 381 30.39 -27.01 26.34
C THR A 381 31.28 -27.92 25.49
N VAL A 382 32.19 -28.61 26.20
CA VAL A 382 32.75 -29.95 25.93
C VAL A 382 32.55 -30.45 24.51
N GLU A 383 33.66 -30.54 23.75
CA GLU A 383 33.86 -31.30 22.50
C GLU A 383 32.58 -31.82 21.81
N LEU A 384 31.87 -30.91 21.12
CA LEU A 384 30.92 -31.31 20.07
C LEU A 384 31.67 -31.96 18.89
N PRO A 385 31.04 -32.90 18.17
CA PRO A 385 31.65 -33.57 17.02
C PRO A 385 32.15 -32.55 16.00
N LEU A 386 33.32 -32.80 15.42
CA LEU A 386 34.05 -31.92 14.50
C LEU A 386 33.26 -31.47 13.24
N THR A 387 32.06 -32.00 13.01
CA THR A 387 31.23 -31.84 11.80
C THR A 387 30.28 -30.64 11.82
N THR A 388 29.90 -30.06 12.96
CA THR A 388 28.94 -28.92 13.00
C THR A 388 29.60 -27.55 12.73
N LYS A 389 30.84 -27.33 13.23
CA LYS A 389 31.62 -26.12 12.94
C LYS A 389 31.94 -25.87 11.45
N PRO A 390 32.27 -26.87 10.61
CA PRO A 390 32.50 -26.64 9.19
C PRO A 390 31.22 -26.26 8.44
N HIS A 391 30.05 -26.79 8.80
CA HIS A 391 28.78 -26.45 8.14
C HIS A 391 28.40 -24.98 8.36
N PHE A 392 28.48 -24.51 9.59
CA PHE A 392 28.22 -23.10 9.93
C PHE A 392 29.12 -22.13 9.14
N ASN A 393 30.43 -22.38 9.12
CA ASN A 393 31.39 -21.54 8.40
C ASN A 393 31.14 -21.56 6.88
N ARG A 394 30.79 -22.73 6.33
CA ARG A 394 30.48 -22.90 4.92
C ARG A 394 29.21 -22.13 4.52
N LEU A 395 28.12 -22.31 5.26
CA LEU A 395 26.86 -21.60 5.00
C LEU A 395 27.02 -20.07 5.15
N THR A 396 27.77 -19.63 6.16
CA THR A 396 28.07 -18.21 6.38
C THR A 396 28.84 -17.65 5.19
N ARG A 397 29.86 -18.37 4.68
CA ARG A 397 30.63 -17.96 3.50
C ARG A 397 29.73 -17.80 2.27
N ILE A 398 28.88 -18.79 1.99
CA ILE A 398 27.96 -18.75 0.84
C ILE A 398 27.01 -17.55 0.97
N TYR A 399 26.46 -17.32 2.16
CA TYR A 399 25.57 -16.18 2.41
C TYR A 399 26.28 -14.82 2.26
N THR A 400 27.52 -14.70 2.75
CA THR A 400 28.31 -13.46 2.55
C THR A 400 28.59 -13.19 1.08
N GLU A 401 28.87 -14.21 0.29
CA GLU A 401 29.05 -14.06 -1.16
C GLU A 401 27.74 -13.67 -1.85
N LEU A 402 26.62 -14.31 -1.50
CA LEU A 402 25.28 -13.95 -1.97
C LEU A 402 24.98 -12.47 -1.71
N LEU A 403 25.16 -11.99 -0.48
CA LEU A 403 24.92 -10.59 -0.12
C LEU A 403 25.85 -9.64 -0.87
N SER A 404 27.14 -9.97 -0.97
CA SER A 404 28.12 -9.13 -1.69
C SER A 404 27.73 -8.92 -3.14
N VAL A 405 27.24 -9.97 -3.80
CA VAL A 405 26.85 -9.94 -5.21
C VAL A 405 25.48 -9.27 -5.36
N LEU A 406 24.52 -9.56 -4.49
CA LEU A 406 23.20 -8.93 -4.51
C LEU A 406 23.29 -7.40 -4.36
N TRP A 407 24.15 -6.91 -3.45
CA TRP A 407 24.32 -5.47 -3.26
C TRP A 407 25.14 -4.81 -4.36
N SER A 408 25.98 -5.56 -5.09
CA SER A 408 26.68 -5.03 -6.26
C SER A 408 25.75 -4.64 -7.41
N VAL A 409 24.53 -5.21 -7.46
CA VAL A 409 23.46 -4.82 -8.42
C VAL A 409 23.20 -3.32 -8.36
N MET A 410 23.19 -2.73 -7.16
CA MET A 410 22.91 -1.30 -6.98
C MET A 410 24.03 -0.45 -7.61
N ASP A 411 25.28 -0.83 -7.37
CA ASP A 411 26.45 -0.11 -7.90
C ASP A 411 26.55 -0.27 -9.42
N GLU A 412 26.20 -1.43 -9.98
CA GLU A 412 26.15 -1.67 -11.43
C GLU A 412 25.00 -0.92 -12.10
N TRP A 413 23.84 -0.86 -11.45
CA TRP A 413 22.67 -0.11 -11.91
C TRP A 413 22.97 1.39 -12.02
N GLN A 414 23.60 1.96 -11.00
CA GLN A 414 24.00 3.37 -11.00
C GLN A 414 25.02 3.71 -12.09
N LYS A 415 25.92 2.78 -12.44
CA LYS A 415 26.93 2.97 -13.49
C LYS A 415 26.37 2.80 -14.90
N ASN A 416 25.34 1.96 -15.07
CA ASN A 416 24.83 1.54 -16.37
C ASN A 416 23.33 1.82 -16.50
N THR A 417 22.94 3.08 -16.35
CA THR A 417 21.53 3.54 -16.38
C THR A 417 20.79 3.22 -17.68
N HIS A 418 21.50 2.95 -18.77
CA HIS A 418 20.93 2.58 -20.07
C HIS A 418 20.68 1.07 -20.26
N VAL A 419 21.09 0.23 -19.30
CA VAL A 419 20.94 -1.23 -19.38
C VAL A 419 19.73 -1.66 -18.55
N SER A 420 18.87 -2.52 -19.10
CA SER A 420 17.69 -3.02 -18.39
C SER A 420 18.07 -3.85 -17.16
N LEU A 421 17.24 -3.78 -16.10
CA LEU A 421 17.53 -4.43 -14.80
C LEU A 421 17.76 -5.92 -14.98
N ASP A 422 16.91 -6.57 -15.78
CA ASP A 422 17.02 -8.00 -16.09
C ASP A 422 18.40 -8.40 -16.64
N LYS A 423 19.06 -7.54 -17.43
CA LYS A 423 20.39 -7.84 -17.97
C LYS A 423 21.47 -7.76 -16.91
N ILE A 424 21.38 -6.77 -16.01
CA ILE A 424 22.29 -6.63 -14.87
C ILE A 424 22.10 -7.81 -13.92
N LEU A 425 20.85 -8.21 -13.65
CA LEU A 425 20.57 -9.39 -12.82
C LEU A 425 21.17 -10.67 -13.40
N LEU A 426 21.10 -10.88 -14.72
CA LEU A 426 21.73 -12.04 -15.38
C LEU A 426 23.27 -12.01 -15.26
N GLN A 427 23.89 -10.84 -15.39
CA GLN A 427 25.35 -10.68 -15.22
C GLN A 427 25.77 -11.00 -13.78
N VAL A 428 25.07 -10.42 -12.81
CA VAL A 428 25.28 -10.63 -11.38
C VAL A 428 25.04 -12.09 -10.98
N GLN A 429 24.01 -12.74 -11.53
CA GLN A 429 23.75 -14.16 -11.31
C GLN A 429 24.91 -15.02 -11.81
N SER A 430 25.46 -14.72 -13.00
CA SER A 430 26.63 -15.43 -13.54
C SER A 430 27.88 -15.25 -12.67
N LEU A 431 28.07 -14.05 -12.09
CA LEU A 431 29.16 -13.76 -11.17
C LEU A 431 29.03 -14.58 -9.88
N LEU A 432 27.82 -14.69 -9.32
CA LEU A 432 27.58 -15.51 -8.13
C LEU A 432 27.82 -16.99 -8.42
N THR A 433 27.32 -17.50 -9.55
CA THR A 433 27.58 -18.88 -9.97
C THR A 433 29.07 -19.15 -10.10
N HIS A 434 29.85 -18.21 -10.64
CA HIS A 434 31.31 -18.32 -10.71
C HIS A 434 31.96 -18.39 -9.33
N LYS A 435 31.56 -17.51 -8.40
CA LYS A 435 32.10 -17.48 -7.03
C LYS A 435 31.76 -18.75 -6.23
N LEU A 436 30.63 -19.39 -6.53
CA LEU A 436 30.15 -20.59 -5.85
C LEU A 436 30.46 -21.89 -6.61
N GLN A 437 31.36 -21.88 -7.61
CA GLN A 437 31.69 -23.08 -8.42
C GLN A 437 32.16 -24.28 -7.60
N CYS A 438 32.78 -24.05 -6.44
CA CYS A 438 33.28 -25.11 -5.56
C CYS A 438 32.19 -25.66 -4.62
N GLU A 439 30.97 -25.12 -4.65
CA GLU A 439 29.87 -25.50 -3.77
C GLU A 439 28.86 -26.37 -4.49
N GLN A 440 28.29 -27.35 -3.77
CA GLN A 440 27.21 -28.19 -4.29
C GLN A 440 25.85 -27.66 -3.81
N PHE A 441 25.00 -27.28 -4.76
CA PHE A 441 23.62 -26.83 -4.52
C PHE A 441 22.74 -27.20 -5.72
N LYS A 442 21.41 -27.26 -5.54
CA LYS A 442 20.52 -27.68 -6.63
C LYS A 442 20.14 -26.55 -7.58
N ASP A 443 19.97 -25.34 -7.06
CA ASP A 443 19.54 -24.19 -7.86
C ASP A 443 19.99 -22.86 -7.26
N LEU A 444 20.03 -21.83 -8.09
CA LEU A 444 20.43 -20.47 -7.71
C LEU A 444 19.64 -19.46 -8.55
N GLU A 445 19.03 -18.50 -7.89
CA GLU A 445 18.17 -17.50 -8.52
C GLU A 445 18.46 -16.10 -7.98
N ILE A 446 18.61 -15.13 -8.87
CA ILE A 446 18.54 -13.70 -8.53
C ILE A 446 17.45 -13.09 -9.41
N LYS A 447 16.45 -12.46 -8.80
CA LYS A 447 15.31 -11.87 -9.51
C LYS A 447 14.88 -10.55 -8.89
N SER A 448 14.22 -9.73 -9.71
CA SER A 448 13.44 -8.58 -9.25
C SER A 448 11.95 -8.86 -9.35
N THR A 449 11.19 -8.40 -8.37
CA THR A 449 9.73 -8.42 -8.39
C THR A 449 9.17 -7.03 -8.11
N TYR A 450 8.08 -6.67 -8.78
CA TYR A 450 7.40 -5.38 -8.60
C TYR A 450 6.12 -5.63 -7.81
N PRO A 451 6.03 -5.21 -6.52
CA PRO A 451 4.85 -5.42 -5.69
C PRO A 451 3.59 -4.78 -6.31
N TRP A 452 3.79 -3.64 -6.96
CA TRP A 452 2.77 -2.88 -7.66
C TRP A 452 3.06 -2.99 -9.16
N GLN A 453 2.17 -3.62 -9.91
CA GLN A 453 2.37 -3.88 -11.34
C GLN A 453 2.42 -2.56 -12.14
N ASN A 454 3.62 -2.03 -12.40
CA ASN A 454 4.01 -1.24 -13.59
C ASN A 454 5.47 -0.74 -13.47
N PRO A 455 6.45 -1.34 -14.17
CA PRO A 455 7.85 -0.89 -14.16
C PRO A 455 8.08 0.41 -14.95
N THR A 456 7.04 0.97 -15.56
CA THR A 456 7.12 2.15 -16.45
C THR A 456 6.88 3.47 -15.76
N ASP A 457 6.43 3.45 -14.51
CA ASP A 457 6.18 4.67 -13.74
C ASP A 457 7.52 5.34 -13.37
N PRO A 458 7.55 6.68 -13.24
CA PRO A 458 8.78 7.41 -12.93
C PRO A 458 9.35 6.99 -11.59
N VAL A 459 8.52 6.67 -10.60
CA VAL A 459 8.95 6.12 -9.31
C VAL A 459 8.31 4.76 -9.14
N THR A 460 9.14 3.74 -8.92
CA THR A 460 8.69 2.36 -8.74
C THR A 460 9.35 1.71 -7.54
N MET A 461 8.63 0.77 -6.94
CA MET A 461 9.15 -0.08 -5.88
C MET A 461 9.53 -1.43 -6.47
N VAL A 462 10.73 -1.90 -6.15
CA VAL A 462 11.29 -3.16 -6.63
C VAL A 462 11.78 -3.96 -5.45
N VAL A 463 11.44 -5.23 -5.38
CA VAL A 463 12.05 -6.17 -4.44
C VAL A 463 13.12 -6.94 -5.19
N LEU A 464 14.36 -6.83 -4.72
CA LEU A 464 15.47 -7.61 -5.22
C LEU A 464 15.64 -8.83 -4.33
N ASN A 465 15.58 -10.03 -4.92
CA ASN A 465 15.65 -11.30 -4.22
C ASN A 465 16.82 -12.12 -4.76
N GLY A 466 17.60 -12.71 -3.87
CA GLY A 466 18.64 -13.68 -4.17
C GLY A 466 18.48 -14.94 -3.32
N ALA A 467 18.64 -16.10 -3.94
CA ALA A 467 18.50 -17.39 -3.27
C ALA A 467 19.50 -18.42 -3.80
N VAL A 468 20.07 -19.20 -2.89
CA VAL A 468 20.84 -20.42 -3.16
C VAL A 468 20.09 -21.58 -2.53
N TYR A 469 19.58 -22.47 -3.36
CA TYR A 469 18.61 -23.49 -2.97
C TYR A 469 19.23 -24.86 -2.74
N ASP A 470 18.79 -25.51 -1.67
CA ASP A 470 19.11 -26.90 -1.32
C ASP A 470 20.62 -27.20 -1.42
N ILE A 471 21.42 -26.52 -0.58
CA ILE A 471 22.86 -26.72 -0.44
C ILE A 471 23.12 -28.13 0.09
N LEU A 472 24.05 -28.84 -0.53
CA LEU A 472 24.37 -30.23 -0.23
C LEU A 472 25.67 -30.33 0.58
N ASP A 473 25.65 -31.25 1.55
CA ASP A 473 26.81 -31.69 2.31
C ASP A 473 27.65 -32.71 1.53
N GLU A 474 28.84 -33.06 2.02
CA GLU A 474 29.74 -34.05 1.40
C GLU A 474 29.07 -35.43 1.23
N ASP A 475 28.17 -35.78 2.16
CA ASP A 475 27.36 -37.01 2.11
C ASP A 475 26.13 -36.90 1.19
N GLY A 476 25.96 -35.78 0.49
CA GLY A 476 24.80 -35.50 -0.38
C GLY A 476 23.52 -35.16 0.38
N THR A 477 23.57 -34.98 1.70
CA THR A 477 22.41 -34.55 2.48
C THR A 477 22.18 -33.05 2.33
N SER A 478 20.92 -32.62 2.22
CA SER A 478 20.58 -31.19 2.13
C SER A 478 20.78 -30.52 3.49
N LEU A 479 21.58 -29.46 3.52
CA LEU A 479 21.73 -28.56 4.66
C LEU A 479 20.56 -27.56 4.71
N GLY A 480 19.93 -27.26 3.58
CA GLY A 480 18.86 -26.27 3.44
C GLY A 480 19.18 -25.22 2.36
N SER A 481 18.42 -24.13 2.31
CA SER A 481 18.67 -23.01 1.40
C SER A 481 19.09 -21.76 2.16
N LEU A 482 19.64 -20.79 1.43
CA LEU A 482 19.97 -19.46 1.92
C LEU A 482 19.30 -18.43 1.02
N VAL A 483 18.66 -17.43 1.61
CA VAL A 483 17.94 -16.37 0.88
C VAL A 483 18.19 -14.99 1.48
N ALA A 484 18.15 -13.98 0.62
CA ALA A 484 18.15 -12.58 0.99
C ALA A 484 17.22 -11.80 0.04
N ALA A 485 16.40 -10.90 0.58
CA ALA A 485 15.59 -10.00 -0.24
C ALA A 485 15.42 -8.62 0.41
N ASP A 486 15.44 -7.57 -0.41
CA ASP A 486 15.28 -6.19 0.03
C ASP A 486 14.39 -5.38 -0.92
N THR A 487 13.65 -4.43 -0.34
CA THR A 487 12.81 -3.50 -1.09
C THR A 487 13.53 -2.19 -1.38
N TRP A 488 13.56 -1.82 -2.65
CA TRP A 488 14.21 -0.63 -3.19
C TRP A 488 13.17 0.31 -3.80
N ILE A 489 13.45 1.61 -3.73
CA ILE A 489 12.75 2.61 -4.54
C ILE A 489 13.69 3.05 -5.65
N ILE A 490 13.21 2.95 -6.89
CA ILE A 490 13.89 3.41 -8.09
C ILE A 490 13.14 4.64 -8.61
N SER A 491 13.84 5.76 -8.69
CA SER A 491 13.37 6.98 -9.34
C SER A 491 14.04 7.14 -10.70
N THR A 492 13.24 7.26 -11.75
CA THR A 492 13.66 7.45 -13.14
C THR A 492 13.05 8.75 -13.66
N LEU A 493 13.88 9.58 -14.29
CA LEU A 493 13.43 10.82 -14.91
C LEU A 493 13.40 10.64 -16.43
N ARG A 494 12.20 10.63 -17.00
CA ARG A 494 12.01 10.52 -18.46
C ARG A 494 11.63 11.88 -19.03
N VAL A 495 12.42 12.39 -19.97
CA VAL A 495 12.10 13.59 -20.75
C VAL A 495 11.91 13.19 -22.20
N ASN A 496 10.74 13.49 -22.78
CA ASN A 496 10.41 13.18 -24.18
C ASN A 496 10.62 11.69 -24.56
N GLN A 497 10.20 10.77 -23.68
CA GLN A 497 10.39 9.32 -23.85
C GLN A 497 11.86 8.85 -23.91
N CYS A 498 12.81 9.74 -23.65
CA CYS A 498 14.21 9.41 -23.40
C CYS A 498 14.46 9.41 -21.88
N GLU A 499 15.05 8.35 -21.35
CA GLU A 499 15.52 8.30 -19.96
C GLU A 499 16.72 9.23 -19.81
N LEU A 500 16.56 10.29 -19.00
CA LEU A 500 17.68 11.07 -18.49
C LEU A 500 18.18 10.38 -17.23
N GLU A 501 19.49 10.46 -17.01
CA GLU A 501 20.26 9.79 -15.96
C GLU A 501 19.51 9.69 -14.60
N THR A 502 19.53 8.51 -14.00
CA THR A 502 18.91 8.22 -12.70
C THR A 502 19.79 8.76 -11.58
N ASP A 503 19.33 9.76 -10.83
CA ASP A 503 20.15 10.36 -9.75
C ASP A 503 19.93 9.77 -8.35
N THR A 504 18.91 8.93 -8.09
CA THR A 504 18.72 8.35 -6.75
C THR A 504 18.08 6.95 -6.74
N THR A 505 18.86 5.96 -6.29
CA THR A 505 18.37 4.65 -5.84
C THR A 505 18.56 4.57 -4.33
N VAL A 506 17.50 4.26 -3.59
CA VAL A 506 17.55 4.14 -2.12
C VAL A 506 17.04 2.75 -1.72
N SER A 507 17.89 1.98 -1.05
CA SER A 507 17.50 0.73 -0.40
C SER A 507 16.81 1.05 0.92
N LEU A 508 15.55 0.64 1.08
CA LEU A 508 14.73 0.99 2.25
C LEU A 508 15.02 0.13 3.48
N THR A 509 15.60 -1.03 3.28
CA THR A 509 15.78 -2.07 4.31
C THR A 509 17.25 -2.41 4.57
N LYS A 510 18.19 -1.62 4.02
CA LYS A 510 19.62 -1.82 4.25
C LYS A 510 20.00 -1.19 5.59
N SER A 511 19.93 -1.97 6.66
CA SER A 511 20.56 -1.68 7.96
C SER A 511 21.92 -2.34 8.03
#